data_AF-A0A6S6SWG1-F1
#
_entry.id   AF-A0A6S6SWG1-F1
#
_cell.length_a   1.000
_cell.length_b   1.000
_cell.length_c   1.000
_cell.angle_alpha   90.00
_cell.angle_beta   90.00
_cell.angle_gamma   90.00
#
_symmetry.space_group_name_H-M   'P 1'
#
loop_
_entity.id
_entity.type
_entity.pdbx_description
1 polymer ?
#
loop_
_entity_poly.entity_id
_entity_poly.type
_entity_poly.pdbx_seq_one_letter_code
_entity_poly.pdbx_strand_id
1 'polypeptide(L)'
;MPIKSLLVLISLLLFTQNISAKEYKWSNKLTFLGFLKKHGIPQKVYYNMDKEDKELIQEIRAGQSYSINRKKGKISTINIPVSDELMLQLKKSKKGYDYKYVEIPYELIESTISIKMKHGFKKDLYNATKSWYYGKELEEVYSKSIPFKKMKKGDRIILFYTQRYRNDKPYTSPQIEACLIEINKKPFYGFLMSNEKYYDSLGTQYKRTYTTRFIRPVPNMKRISSGFTHRRYHPIHKRYRPHLGIDYAARSGSRIVASSKGKVVYKGWKGGYGRTIEVQHANGLKTLYAHMRGYGRGINRGTYVKQGQTIGYVGTSGKSTGPHLHFGLYKKGRAINPSRYVRKPSAKVVRIKGKAYNKLRKLVRYYRPQFKETKARNSNIIKEESKKCLNCLKKLPKRT
;
A
#
# COMPACT_ATOMS: atom_id res chain seq x y z
N MET A 1 -39.66 -35.24 1.05
CA MET A 1 -38.63 -36.29 0.91
C MET A 1 -37.71 -35.92 -0.27
N PRO A 2 -36.39 -36.12 -0.16
CA PRO A 2 -35.42 -35.16 -0.69
C PRO A 2 -34.66 -35.65 -1.93
N ILE A 3 -34.37 -34.73 -2.86
CA ILE A 3 -33.26 -34.84 -3.82
C ILE A 3 -32.53 -33.49 -3.84
N LYS A 4 -31.73 -33.22 -2.81
CA LYS A 4 -30.73 -32.13 -2.80
C LYS A 4 -29.51 -32.52 -1.94
N SER A 5 -28.88 -33.63 -2.29
CA SER A 5 -27.61 -34.05 -1.66
C SER A 5 -26.66 -34.66 -2.69
N LEU A 6 -26.29 -33.91 -3.74
CA LEU A 6 -25.20 -34.33 -4.60
C LEU A 6 -24.63 -33.16 -5.42
N LEU A 7 -23.90 -32.24 -4.78
CA LEU A 7 -22.99 -31.29 -5.47
C LEU A 7 -22.11 -30.51 -4.49
N VAL A 8 -21.53 -31.18 -3.48
CA VAL A 8 -20.49 -30.59 -2.60
C VAL A 8 -19.11 -31.23 -2.81
N LEU A 9 -18.99 -32.24 -3.67
CA LEU A 9 -17.74 -33.00 -3.81
C LEU A 9 -16.83 -32.64 -5.00
N ILE A 10 -16.97 -31.45 -5.61
CA ILE A 10 -16.10 -31.03 -6.74
C ILE A 10 -15.63 -29.57 -6.56
N SER A 11 -14.80 -29.34 -5.54
CA SER A 11 -13.74 -28.30 -5.63
C SER A 11 -12.55 -28.50 -4.68
N LEU A 12 -12.54 -29.58 -3.89
CA LEU A 12 -11.50 -29.86 -2.90
C LEU A 12 -10.35 -30.77 -3.42
N LEU A 13 -10.17 -30.88 -4.74
CA LEU A 13 -9.22 -31.83 -5.35
C LEU A 13 -8.16 -31.18 -6.27
N LEU A 14 -7.87 -29.89 -6.09
CA LEU A 14 -6.71 -29.24 -6.73
C LEU A 14 -5.71 -28.61 -5.74
N PHE A 15 -5.73 -29.03 -4.47
CA PHE A 15 -4.73 -28.61 -3.47
C PHE A 15 -3.91 -29.76 -2.87
N THR A 16 -3.84 -30.91 -3.55
CA THR A 16 -2.87 -31.97 -3.24
C THR A 16 -1.71 -31.97 -4.23
N GLN A 17 -1.11 -30.79 -4.46
CA GLN A 17 0.34 -30.73 -4.67
C GLN A 17 0.93 -29.77 -3.65
N ASN A 18 0.90 -30.18 -2.39
CA ASN A 18 1.92 -29.79 -1.41
C ASN A 18 3.26 -30.37 -1.89
N ILE A 19 3.80 -29.80 -2.97
CA ILE A 19 5.25 -29.80 -3.15
C ILE A 19 5.74 -28.89 -2.03
N SER A 20 6.44 -29.47 -1.07
CA SER A 20 7.12 -28.83 0.05
C SER A 20 7.82 -27.54 -0.39
N ALA A 21 7.09 -26.44 -0.32
CA ALA A 21 7.61 -25.11 -0.59
C ALA A 21 8.41 -24.74 0.65
N LYS A 22 9.69 -25.09 0.67
CA LYS A 22 10.54 -24.72 1.81
C LYS A 22 10.66 -23.19 1.83
N GLU A 23 10.29 -22.59 2.95
CA GLU A 23 10.45 -21.17 3.19
C GLU A 23 11.90 -20.85 3.61
N TYR A 24 12.37 -19.70 3.16
CA TYR A 24 13.68 -19.16 3.46
C TYR A 24 13.57 -17.68 3.77
N LYS A 25 14.57 -17.13 4.46
CA LYS A 25 14.68 -15.70 4.75
C LYS A 25 15.69 -15.03 3.85
N TRP A 26 15.31 -13.90 3.27
CA TRP A 26 16.21 -13.10 2.44
C TRP A 26 17.28 -12.43 3.31
N SER A 27 18.55 -12.75 3.09
CA SER A 27 19.66 -12.20 3.88
C SER A 27 19.89 -10.72 3.59
N ASN A 28 20.32 -9.96 4.60
CA ASN A 28 20.64 -8.53 4.50
C ASN A 28 21.77 -8.20 3.53
N LYS A 29 22.67 -9.15 3.24
CA LYS A 29 23.79 -8.97 2.30
C LYS A 29 23.48 -9.49 0.89
N LEU A 30 22.31 -10.12 0.68
CA LEU A 30 22.00 -10.80 -0.57
C LEU A 30 21.32 -9.84 -1.56
N THR A 31 22.02 -9.47 -2.62
CA THR A 31 21.39 -8.79 -3.77
C THR A 31 20.61 -9.79 -4.61
N PHE A 32 19.71 -9.35 -5.50
CA PHE A 32 19.03 -10.27 -6.42
C PHE A 32 20.02 -11.01 -7.33
N LEU A 33 21.06 -10.34 -7.83
CA LEU A 33 22.13 -10.99 -8.59
C LEU A 33 22.91 -12.02 -7.77
N GLY A 34 23.23 -11.69 -6.51
CA GLY A 34 23.85 -12.64 -5.57
C GLY A 34 22.94 -13.83 -5.28
N PHE A 35 21.63 -13.60 -5.18
CA PHE A 35 20.62 -14.65 -5.04
C PHE A 35 20.62 -15.59 -6.24
N LEU A 36 20.64 -15.06 -7.47
CA LEU A 36 20.72 -15.88 -8.68
C LEU A 36 21.99 -16.75 -8.68
N LYS A 37 23.16 -16.16 -8.39
CA LYS A 37 24.44 -16.88 -8.31
C LYS A 37 24.40 -17.99 -7.25
N LYS A 38 23.93 -17.68 -6.05
CA LYS A 38 23.80 -18.63 -4.92
C LYS A 38 22.97 -19.87 -5.27
N HIS A 39 21.97 -19.70 -6.13
CA HIS A 39 21.04 -20.77 -6.50
C HIS A 39 21.30 -21.36 -7.89
N GLY A 40 22.46 -21.07 -8.51
CA GLY A 40 22.83 -21.60 -9.83
C GLY A 40 21.91 -21.12 -10.95
N ILE A 41 21.27 -19.95 -10.79
CA ILE A 41 20.37 -19.37 -11.79
C ILE A 41 21.18 -18.43 -12.69
N PRO A 42 21.10 -18.56 -14.02
CA PRO A 42 21.80 -17.69 -14.95
C PRO A 42 21.49 -16.20 -14.72
N GLN A 43 22.52 -15.37 -14.61
CA GLN A 43 22.35 -13.92 -14.41
C GLN A 43 21.64 -13.22 -15.58
N LYS A 44 21.62 -13.83 -16.77
CA LYS A 44 20.83 -13.35 -17.93
C LYS A 44 19.36 -13.10 -17.57
N VAL A 45 18.80 -13.81 -16.59
CA VAL A 45 17.45 -13.56 -16.06
C VAL A 45 17.30 -12.12 -15.62
N TYR A 46 18.27 -11.60 -14.84
CA TYR A 46 18.28 -10.21 -14.42
C TYR A 46 18.55 -9.27 -15.59
N TYR A 47 19.52 -9.56 -16.44
CA TYR A 47 19.88 -8.65 -17.53
C TYR A 47 18.78 -8.51 -18.60
N ASN A 48 17.97 -9.55 -18.80
CA ASN A 48 16.81 -9.56 -19.69
C ASN A 48 15.55 -8.98 -19.05
N MET A 49 15.56 -8.64 -17.74
CA MET A 49 14.45 -7.91 -17.14
C MET A 49 14.31 -6.53 -17.77
N ASP A 50 13.05 -6.11 -17.93
CA ASP A 50 12.77 -4.74 -18.30
C ASP A 50 13.25 -3.77 -17.20
N LYS A 51 13.26 -2.47 -17.52
CA LYS A 51 13.83 -1.44 -16.66
C LYS A 51 13.13 -1.34 -15.31
N GLU A 52 11.81 -1.27 -15.29
CA GLU A 52 11.08 -1.05 -14.04
C GLU A 52 10.98 -2.35 -13.21
N ASP A 53 11.21 -3.52 -13.81
CA ASP A 53 11.41 -4.76 -13.07
C ASP A 53 12.75 -4.80 -12.35
N LYS A 54 13.82 -4.28 -12.99
CA LYS A 54 15.13 -4.10 -12.34
C LYS A 54 15.07 -3.12 -11.18
N GLU A 55 14.14 -2.18 -11.22
CA GLU A 55 13.80 -1.28 -10.13
C GLU A 55 13.02 -2.02 -9.04
N LEU A 56 11.96 -2.73 -9.40
CA LEU A 56 11.11 -3.46 -8.46
C LEU A 56 11.85 -4.55 -7.68
N ILE A 57 12.81 -5.25 -8.26
CA ILE A 57 13.60 -6.22 -7.51
C ILE A 57 14.49 -5.56 -6.43
N GLN A 58 14.71 -4.24 -6.47
CA GLN A 58 15.37 -3.50 -5.38
C GLN A 58 14.45 -3.32 -4.15
N GLU A 59 13.16 -3.63 -4.28
CA GLU A 59 12.17 -3.60 -3.19
C GLU A 59 12.18 -4.87 -2.34
N ILE A 60 12.91 -5.90 -2.76
CA ILE A 60 13.10 -7.14 -1.99
C ILE A 60 13.85 -6.79 -0.70
N ARG A 61 13.23 -7.07 0.45
CA ARG A 61 13.76 -6.66 1.75
C ARG A 61 14.51 -7.78 2.45
N ALA A 62 15.56 -7.39 3.16
CA ALA A 62 16.17 -8.24 4.17
C ALA A 62 15.12 -8.73 5.18
N GLY A 63 15.24 -10.00 5.59
CA GLY A 63 14.33 -10.68 6.51
C GLY A 63 12.99 -11.11 5.90
N GLN A 64 12.69 -10.73 4.66
CA GLN A 64 11.46 -11.17 4.00
C GLN A 64 11.51 -12.66 3.67
N SER A 65 10.39 -13.36 3.84
CA SER A 65 10.27 -14.75 3.38
C SER A 65 10.22 -14.84 1.86
N TYR A 66 10.83 -15.89 1.31
CA TYR A 66 10.65 -16.38 -0.05
C TYR A 66 10.54 -17.91 -0.02
N SER A 67 9.93 -18.52 -1.04
CA SER A 67 9.80 -19.98 -1.10
C SER A 67 10.48 -20.56 -2.33
N ILE A 68 11.06 -21.75 -2.18
CA ILE A 68 11.62 -22.55 -3.27
C ILE A 68 10.90 -23.88 -3.31
N ASN A 69 10.28 -24.19 -4.44
CA ASN A 69 9.75 -25.50 -4.75
C ASN A 69 10.79 -26.31 -5.52
N ARG A 70 10.88 -27.60 -5.19
CA ARG A 70 11.75 -28.57 -5.88
C ARG A 70 10.91 -29.72 -6.43
N LYS A 71 11.27 -30.21 -7.61
CA LYS A 71 10.74 -31.45 -8.20
C LYS A 71 11.92 -32.35 -8.52
N LYS A 72 11.92 -33.59 -8.01
CA LYS A 72 13.05 -34.55 -8.14
C LYS A 72 14.40 -33.92 -7.75
N GLY A 73 14.46 -33.28 -6.59
CA GLY A 73 15.65 -32.58 -6.07
C GLY A 73 16.03 -31.26 -6.76
N LYS A 74 15.55 -31.00 -7.99
CA LYS A 74 15.88 -29.80 -8.77
C LYS A 74 14.90 -28.66 -8.51
N ILE A 75 15.41 -27.42 -8.49
CA ILE A 75 14.58 -26.20 -8.36
C ILE A 75 13.58 -26.14 -9.51
N SER A 76 12.29 -26.12 -9.18
CA SER A 76 11.20 -25.99 -10.16
C SER A 76 10.68 -24.56 -10.23
N THR A 77 10.37 -23.96 -9.07
CA THR A 77 9.93 -22.57 -8.96
C THR A 77 10.50 -21.89 -7.72
N ILE A 78 10.72 -20.58 -7.83
CA ILE A 78 11.09 -19.69 -6.73
C ILE A 78 10.08 -18.56 -6.69
N ASN A 79 9.51 -18.29 -5.52
CA ASN A 79 8.52 -17.24 -5.30
C ASN A 79 9.09 -16.19 -4.34
N ILE A 80 9.26 -14.97 -4.83
CA ILE A 80 9.84 -13.85 -4.08
C ILE A 80 8.80 -12.73 -4.04
N PRO A 81 8.15 -12.44 -2.89
CA PRO A 81 7.27 -11.28 -2.78
C PRO A 81 8.02 -9.99 -3.14
N VAL A 82 7.43 -9.16 -3.99
CA VAL A 82 8.00 -7.86 -4.38
C VAL A 82 7.10 -6.70 -3.98
N SER A 83 5.85 -7.00 -3.65
CA SER A 83 4.91 -6.06 -3.05
C SER A 83 3.95 -6.79 -2.13
N ASP A 84 3.00 -6.04 -1.60
CA ASP A 84 1.93 -6.57 -0.79
C ASP A 84 0.97 -7.47 -1.59
N GLU A 85 0.91 -7.34 -2.91
CA GLU A 85 -0.07 -8.03 -3.75
C GLU A 85 0.56 -8.98 -4.77
N LEU A 86 1.84 -8.79 -5.11
CA LEU A 86 2.51 -9.50 -6.18
C LEU A 86 3.84 -10.11 -5.71
N MET A 87 4.12 -11.32 -6.19
CA MET A 87 5.41 -11.97 -6.09
C MET A 87 6.03 -12.17 -7.47
N LEU A 88 7.34 -12.03 -7.55
CA LEU A 88 8.15 -12.49 -8.66
C LEU A 88 8.27 -14.02 -8.56
N GLN A 89 7.77 -14.71 -9.56
CA GLN A 89 7.93 -16.16 -9.72
C GLN A 89 8.99 -16.44 -10.78
N LEU A 90 10.10 -17.05 -10.39
CA LEU A 90 11.09 -17.62 -11.31
C LEU A 90 10.73 -19.09 -11.54
N LYS A 91 10.56 -19.48 -12.79
CA LYS A 91 10.23 -20.86 -13.17
C LYS A 91 11.26 -21.40 -14.14
N LYS A 92 11.75 -22.62 -13.89
CA LYS A 92 12.67 -23.28 -14.80
C LYS A 92 11.97 -23.59 -16.13
N SER A 93 12.62 -23.30 -17.25
CA SER A 93 12.16 -23.57 -18.62
C SER A 93 13.24 -24.32 -19.41
N LYS A 94 12.91 -24.81 -20.62
CA LYS A 94 13.87 -25.53 -21.48
C LYS A 94 15.11 -24.69 -21.82
N LYS A 95 14.98 -23.35 -21.90
CA LYS A 95 16.05 -22.41 -22.26
C LYS A 95 16.72 -21.71 -21.04
N GLY A 96 16.37 -22.13 -19.82
CA GLY A 96 16.91 -21.59 -18.57
C GLY A 96 15.83 -21.30 -17.54
N TYR A 97 15.59 -20.04 -17.24
CA TYR A 97 14.59 -19.59 -16.28
C TYR A 97 13.80 -18.41 -16.85
N ASP A 98 12.48 -18.52 -16.78
CA ASP A 98 11.57 -17.43 -17.09
C ASP A 98 11.07 -16.81 -15.79
N TYR A 99 10.64 -15.56 -15.85
CA TYR A 99 10.05 -14.88 -14.71
C TYR A 99 8.71 -14.25 -15.05
N LYS A 100 7.80 -14.26 -14.09
CA LYS A 100 6.51 -13.57 -14.17
C LYS A 100 6.11 -13.04 -12.81
N TYR A 101 5.26 -12.02 -12.80
CA TYR A 101 4.59 -11.59 -11.57
C TYR A 101 3.28 -12.34 -11.43
N VAL A 102 3.06 -12.92 -10.25
CA VAL A 102 1.83 -13.60 -9.90
C VAL A 102 1.25 -12.99 -8.63
N GLU A 103 -0.07 -13.02 -8.52
CA GLU A 103 -0.77 -12.57 -7.33
C GLU A 103 -0.44 -13.45 -6.14
N ILE A 104 -0.19 -12.81 -5.01
CA ILE A 104 -0.03 -13.51 -3.75
C ILE A 104 -1.43 -13.71 -3.18
N PRO A 105 -1.89 -14.96 -3.01
CA PRO A 105 -3.21 -15.23 -2.46
C PRO A 105 -3.36 -14.61 -1.07
N TYR A 106 -4.57 -14.18 -0.75
CA TYR A 106 -4.93 -13.65 0.56
C TYR A 106 -6.41 -13.92 0.82
N GLU A 107 -6.77 -14.03 2.10
CA GLU A 107 -8.16 -13.95 2.55
C GLU A 107 -8.52 -12.49 2.81
N LEU A 108 -9.69 -12.06 2.33
CA LEU A 108 -10.22 -10.74 2.64
C LEU A 108 -11.35 -10.92 3.66
N ILE A 109 -11.15 -10.35 4.84
CA ILE A 109 -12.18 -10.31 5.87
C ILE A 109 -12.79 -8.92 5.85
N GLU A 110 -14.11 -8.87 5.65
CA GLU A 110 -14.89 -7.65 5.85
C GLU A 110 -15.38 -7.66 7.30
N SER A 111 -15.19 -6.54 7.98
CA SER A 111 -15.51 -6.43 9.38
C SER A 111 -16.28 -5.16 9.67
N THR A 112 -17.24 -5.29 10.58
CA THR A 112 -17.98 -4.16 11.15
C THR A 112 -17.64 -4.06 12.61
N ILE A 113 -17.32 -2.86 13.09
CA ILE A 113 -17.21 -2.59 14.52
C ILE A 113 -18.10 -1.43 14.93
N SER A 114 -18.92 -1.63 15.96
CA SER A 114 -19.74 -0.59 16.60
C SER A 114 -19.27 -0.40 18.03
N ILE A 115 -18.96 0.83 18.43
CA ILE A 115 -18.39 1.15 19.74
C ILE A 115 -19.18 2.29 20.35
N LYS A 116 -19.78 2.05 21.51
CA LYS A 116 -20.33 3.11 22.36
C LYS A 116 -19.25 3.58 23.34
N MET A 117 -18.93 4.88 23.30
CA MET A 117 -17.82 5.45 24.08
C MET A 117 -18.09 5.34 25.59
N LYS A 118 -17.07 4.95 26.35
CA LYS A 118 -17.07 4.80 27.81
C LYS A 118 -15.85 5.46 28.46
N HIS A 119 -14.63 5.15 28.00
CA HIS A 119 -13.39 5.61 28.62
C HIS A 119 -12.66 6.68 27.81
N GLY A 120 -13.05 6.87 26.54
CA GLY A 120 -12.53 7.92 25.67
C GLY A 120 -12.10 7.39 24.30
N PHE A 121 -12.13 8.27 23.30
CA PHE A 121 -11.99 7.95 21.87
C PHE A 121 -10.90 6.92 21.54
N LYS A 122 -9.64 7.18 21.92
CA LYS A 122 -8.54 6.27 21.56
C LYS A 122 -8.55 4.97 22.38
N LYS A 123 -8.89 5.06 23.67
CA LYS A 123 -8.87 3.92 24.60
C LYS A 123 -9.96 2.92 24.23
N ASP A 124 -11.18 3.38 23.93
CA ASP A 124 -12.28 2.50 23.54
C ASP A 124 -12.02 1.85 22.17
N LEU A 125 -11.46 2.59 21.20
CA LEU A 125 -11.02 2.02 19.93
C LEU A 125 -9.94 0.96 20.11
N TYR A 126 -8.94 1.23 20.97
CA TYR A 126 -7.91 0.25 21.30
C TYR A 126 -8.51 -0.99 21.97
N ASN A 127 -9.40 -0.81 22.95
CA ASN A 127 -10.02 -1.93 23.68
C ASN A 127 -10.80 -2.86 22.75
N ALA A 128 -11.54 -2.27 21.80
CA ALA A 128 -12.40 -3.00 20.87
C ALA A 128 -11.63 -3.64 19.71
N THR A 129 -10.49 -3.08 19.30
CA THR A 129 -9.73 -3.54 18.11
C THR A 129 -8.38 -4.16 18.43
N LYS A 130 -7.92 -4.03 19.68
CA LYS A 130 -6.55 -4.32 20.14
C LYS A 130 -5.47 -3.62 19.31
N SER A 131 -5.80 -2.44 18.74
CA SER A 131 -4.91 -1.72 17.84
C SER A 131 -5.10 -0.21 17.89
N TRP A 132 -4.00 0.53 18.10
CA TRP A 132 -3.98 1.99 18.01
C TRP A 132 -4.17 2.52 16.58
N TYR A 133 -4.16 1.64 15.58
CA TYR A 133 -4.28 2.01 14.17
C TYR A 133 -5.57 2.79 13.91
N TYR A 134 -6.72 2.30 14.36
CA TYR A 134 -8.02 2.87 14.02
C TYR A 134 -8.18 4.30 14.56
N GLY A 135 -7.86 4.52 15.84
CA GLY A 135 -7.89 5.85 16.44
C GLY A 135 -6.96 6.84 15.73
N LYS A 136 -5.75 6.41 15.39
CA LYS A 136 -4.79 7.24 14.65
C LYS A 136 -5.25 7.54 13.23
N GLU A 137 -5.77 6.55 12.51
CA GLU A 137 -6.27 6.69 11.14
C GLU A 137 -7.44 7.69 11.10
N LEU A 138 -8.40 7.56 12.02
CA LEU A 138 -9.53 8.48 12.13
C LEU A 138 -9.09 9.90 12.51
N GLU A 139 -8.18 10.08 13.46
CA GLU A 139 -7.65 11.41 13.79
C GLU A 139 -6.92 12.05 12.62
N GLU A 140 -6.06 11.29 11.92
CA GLU A 140 -5.36 11.80 10.76
C GLU A 140 -6.38 12.25 9.70
N VAL A 141 -7.39 11.45 9.37
CA VAL A 141 -8.36 11.77 8.31
C VAL A 141 -9.30 12.91 8.69
N TYR A 142 -9.89 12.87 9.89
CA TYR A 142 -11.10 13.63 10.21
C TYR A 142 -10.90 14.77 11.21
N SER A 143 -9.76 14.89 11.91
CA SER A 143 -9.59 15.86 13.02
C SER A 143 -9.78 17.33 12.65
N LYS A 144 -9.62 17.70 11.37
CA LYS A 144 -9.91 19.06 10.86
C LYS A 144 -11.41 19.39 10.84
N SER A 145 -12.26 18.38 10.75
CA SER A 145 -13.71 18.52 10.55
C SER A 145 -14.53 17.94 11.69
N ILE A 146 -13.96 16.99 12.45
CA ILE A 146 -14.61 16.29 13.55
C ILE A 146 -13.86 16.58 14.85
N PRO A 147 -14.52 17.17 15.86
CA PRO A 147 -13.89 17.53 17.12
C PRO A 147 -13.83 16.32 18.07
N PHE A 148 -12.93 15.36 17.81
CA PHE A 148 -12.80 14.13 18.64
C PHE A 148 -12.64 14.39 20.15
N LYS A 149 -12.03 15.52 20.53
CA LYS A 149 -11.91 15.95 21.94
C LYS A 149 -13.26 16.19 22.63
N LYS A 150 -14.32 16.49 21.87
CA LYS A 150 -15.68 16.68 22.40
C LYS A 150 -16.45 15.38 22.54
N MET A 151 -15.87 14.23 22.17
CA MET A 151 -16.53 12.94 22.34
C MET A 151 -16.70 12.59 23.81
N LYS A 152 -17.92 12.23 24.21
CA LYS A 152 -18.30 11.90 25.58
C LYS A 152 -18.83 10.47 25.70
N LYS A 153 -19.05 10.01 26.94
CA LYS A 153 -19.73 8.74 27.22
C LYS A 153 -21.09 8.71 26.50
N GLY A 154 -21.37 7.62 25.79
CA GLY A 154 -22.60 7.44 25.03
C GLY A 154 -22.50 7.81 23.55
N ASP A 155 -21.52 8.61 23.13
CA ASP A 155 -21.21 8.82 21.72
C ASP A 155 -20.84 7.50 21.03
N ARG A 156 -20.95 7.45 19.70
CA ARG A 156 -20.85 6.18 18.96
C ARG A 156 -19.92 6.29 17.78
N ILE A 157 -19.14 5.23 17.55
CA ILE A 157 -18.36 5.04 16.32
C ILE A 157 -18.77 3.72 15.69
N ILE A 158 -19.07 3.74 14.40
CA ILE A 158 -19.27 2.53 13.59
C ILE A 158 -18.25 2.56 12.44
N LEU A 159 -17.47 1.50 12.28
CA LEU A 159 -16.51 1.35 11.17
C LEU A 159 -16.85 0.09 10.37
N PHE A 160 -16.93 0.25 9.06
CA PHE A 160 -16.84 -0.84 8.09
C PHE A 160 -15.42 -0.83 7.53
N TYR A 161 -14.71 -1.94 7.66
CA TYR A 161 -13.33 -2.04 7.20
C TYR A 161 -13.04 -3.41 6.62
N THR A 162 -11.99 -3.46 5.80
CA THR A 162 -11.47 -4.71 5.25
C THR A 162 -10.05 -4.96 5.70
N GLN A 163 -9.72 -6.22 5.97
CA GLN A 163 -8.39 -6.64 6.39
C GLN A 163 -7.97 -7.85 5.57
N ARG A 164 -6.77 -7.80 4.98
CA ARG A 164 -6.20 -8.93 4.25
C ARG A 164 -5.40 -9.81 5.20
N TYR A 165 -5.58 -11.12 5.09
CA TYR A 165 -4.92 -12.15 5.88
C TYR A 165 -4.14 -13.13 5.00
N ARG A 166 -3.05 -13.66 5.56
CA ARG A 166 -2.30 -14.79 5.00
C ARG A 166 -1.88 -15.68 6.14
N ASN A 167 -2.15 -16.98 6.04
CA ASN A 167 -1.87 -17.95 7.09
C ASN A 167 -2.41 -17.46 8.45
N ASP A 168 -3.68 -17.02 8.44
CA ASP A 168 -4.42 -16.45 9.59
C ASP A 168 -3.79 -15.22 10.26
N LYS A 169 -2.78 -14.61 9.65
CA LYS A 169 -2.14 -13.39 10.15
C LYS A 169 -2.51 -12.18 9.29
N PRO A 170 -2.86 -11.03 9.92
CA PRO A 170 -3.07 -9.78 9.19
C PRO A 170 -1.83 -9.45 8.37
N TYR A 171 -2.02 -9.40 7.05
CA TYR A 171 -0.92 -9.15 6.13
C TYR A 171 -0.77 -7.66 5.83
N THR A 172 -1.84 -6.88 5.72
CA THR A 172 -1.81 -5.41 5.50
C THR A 172 -2.28 -4.65 6.75
N SER A 173 -2.28 -3.31 6.72
CA SER A 173 -3.12 -2.55 7.67
C SER A 173 -4.61 -2.65 7.26
N PRO A 174 -5.55 -2.50 8.21
CA PRO A 174 -6.97 -2.48 7.90
C PRO A 174 -7.31 -1.28 7.02
N GLN A 175 -8.23 -1.44 6.07
CA GLN A 175 -8.74 -0.35 5.26
C GLN A 175 -10.15 0.01 5.72
N ILE A 176 -10.32 1.16 6.38
CA ILE A 176 -11.64 1.68 6.73
C ILE A 176 -12.33 2.11 5.44
N GLU A 177 -13.43 1.47 5.08
CA GLU A 177 -14.16 1.73 3.85
C GLU A 177 -15.28 2.75 4.06
N ALA A 178 -15.94 2.66 5.21
CA ALA A 178 -16.91 3.65 5.64
C ALA A 178 -16.90 3.78 7.17
N CYS A 179 -17.23 4.97 7.67
CA CYS A 179 -17.43 5.19 9.09
C CYS A 179 -18.61 6.10 9.37
N LEU A 180 -19.20 5.92 10.55
CA LEU A 180 -20.10 6.86 11.21
C LEU A 180 -19.46 7.22 12.55
N ILE A 181 -19.22 8.50 12.78
CA ILE A 181 -18.81 9.05 14.07
C ILE A 181 -19.93 9.95 14.54
N GLU A 182 -20.56 9.61 15.66
CA GLU A 182 -21.65 10.37 16.26
C GLU A 182 -21.15 11.06 17.52
N ILE A 183 -21.22 12.39 17.53
CA ILE A 183 -20.80 13.23 18.67
C ILE A 183 -21.99 14.08 19.10
N ASN A 184 -22.45 13.93 20.33
CA ASN A 184 -23.65 14.60 20.85
C ASN A 184 -24.85 14.45 19.91
N LYS A 185 -25.14 13.20 19.50
CA LYS A 185 -26.20 12.83 18.53
C LYS A 185 -26.02 13.38 17.09
N LYS A 186 -24.97 14.16 16.81
CA LYS A 186 -24.66 14.66 15.46
C LYS A 186 -23.85 13.62 14.67
N PRO A 187 -24.36 13.11 13.54
CA PRO A 187 -23.66 12.08 12.77
C PRO A 187 -22.68 12.69 11.76
N PHE A 188 -21.48 12.14 11.70
CA PHE A 188 -20.46 12.42 10.69
C PHE A 188 -20.16 11.14 9.92
N TYR A 189 -20.48 11.12 8.63
CA TYR A 189 -20.20 9.98 7.75
C TYR A 189 -18.90 10.19 6.99
N GLY A 190 -18.14 9.11 6.80
CA GLY A 190 -16.96 9.08 5.96
C GLY A 190 -16.99 7.88 5.02
N PHE A 191 -16.61 8.09 3.76
CA PHE A 191 -16.56 7.05 2.72
C PHE A 191 -15.24 7.10 1.97
N LEU A 192 -14.55 5.97 1.88
CA LEU A 192 -13.33 5.82 1.10
C LEU A 192 -13.67 5.66 -0.39
N MET A 193 -13.12 6.54 -1.22
CA MET A 193 -13.29 6.49 -2.68
C MET A 193 -12.11 5.78 -3.37
N SER A 194 -12.25 5.46 -4.66
CA SER A 194 -11.20 4.78 -5.45
C SER A 194 -9.91 5.58 -5.61
N ASN A 195 -9.96 6.90 -5.43
CA ASN A 195 -8.79 7.78 -5.37
C ASN A 195 -8.11 7.77 -3.98
N GLU A 196 -8.50 6.85 -3.12
CA GLU A 196 -7.94 6.60 -1.80
C GLU A 196 -8.08 7.75 -0.80
N LYS A 197 -9.10 8.59 -1.00
CA LYS A 197 -9.45 9.71 -0.12
C LYS A 197 -10.83 9.50 0.49
N TYR A 198 -11.04 10.11 1.65
CA TYR A 198 -12.31 10.07 2.36
C TYR A 198 -13.16 11.30 2.06
N TYR A 199 -14.47 11.07 1.88
CA TYR A 199 -15.46 12.09 1.61
C TYR A 199 -16.64 11.96 2.57
N ASP A 200 -17.30 13.08 2.87
CA ASP A 200 -18.61 13.06 3.53
C ASP A 200 -19.72 12.60 2.56
N SER A 201 -20.96 12.52 3.05
CA SER A 201 -22.10 12.11 2.20
C SER A 201 -22.47 13.11 1.10
N LEU A 202 -21.98 14.36 1.19
CA LEU A 202 -22.26 15.43 0.24
C LEU A 202 -21.16 15.61 -0.81
N GLY A 203 -20.06 14.85 -0.69
CA GLY A 203 -18.92 14.90 -1.60
C GLY A 203 -17.82 15.87 -1.18
N THR A 204 -17.86 16.40 0.03
CA THR A 204 -16.77 17.21 0.59
C THR A 204 -15.63 16.30 1.01
N GLN A 205 -14.41 16.56 0.51
CA GLN A 205 -13.24 15.78 0.90
C GLN A 205 -12.81 16.11 2.34
N TYR A 206 -12.60 15.08 3.18
CA TYR A 206 -11.93 15.27 4.46
C TYR A 206 -10.45 15.63 4.25
N LYS A 207 -9.97 16.61 5.02
CA LYS A 207 -8.59 17.09 4.96
C LYS A 207 -7.73 16.30 5.93
N ARG A 208 -7.05 15.28 5.40
CA ARG A 208 -6.11 14.50 6.17
C ARG A 208 -4.97 15.37 6.73
N THR A 209 -4.78 15.31 8.04
CA THR A 209 -3.66 15.87 8.78
C THR A 209 -2.63 14.77 8.99
N TYR A 210 -1.40 15.00 8.55
CA TYR A 210 -0.29 14.12 8.86
C TYR A 210 0.54 14.77 9.95
N THR A 211 0.92 13.98 10.96
CA THR A 211 1.96 14.36 11.94
C THR A 211 3.29 14.67 11.24
N THR A 212 3.56 14.00 10.11
CA THR A 212 4.69 14.30 9.22
C THR A 212 4.15 14.82 7.89
N ARG A 213 4.24 16.13 7.68
CA ARG A 213 3.85 16.75 6.41
C ARG A 213 4.97 16.49 5.41
N PHE A 214 4.65 15.89 4.26
CA PHE A 214 5.58 15.78 3.14
C PHE A 214 5.27 16.85 2.10
N ILE A 215 6.29 17.56 1.62
CA ILE A 215 6.16 18.44 0.45
C ILE A 215 6.55 17.68 -0.82
N ARG A 216 6.11 18.21 -1.96
CA ARG A 216 6.50 17.70 -3.28
C ARG A 216 8.04 17.75 -3.41
N PRO A 217 8.71 16.64 -3.74
CA PRO A 217 10.18 16.57 -3.76
C PRO A 217 10.83 17.26 -4.98
N VAL A 218 10.06 17.51 -6.04
CA VAL A 218 10.51 18.26 -7.22
C VAL A 218 9.64 19.51 -7.37
N PRO A 219 10.08 20.68 -6.85
CA PRO A 219 9.27 21.90 -6.87
C PRO A 219 8.85 22.32 -8.28
N ASN A 220 9.71 22.12 -9.29
CA ASN A 220 9.50 22.48 -10.69
C ASN A 220 9.15 21.26 -11.59
N MET A 221 8.43 20.28 -11.06
CA MET A 221 7.95 19.15 -11.88
C MET A 221 7.05 19.64 -13.03
N LYS A 222 7.10 18.96 -14.18
CA LYS A 222 6.15 19.19 -15.28
C LYS A 222 4.83 18.48 -15.01
N ARG A 223 4.90 17.18 -14.69
CA ARG A 223 3.75 16.31 -14.42
C ARG A 223 4.15 15.08 -13.60
N ILE A 224 3.15 14.40 -13.07
CA ILE A 224 3.31 13.00 -12.62
C ILE A 224 3.22 12.13 -13.87
N SER A 225 4.28 11.39 -14.17
CA SER A 225 4.32 10.51 -15.35
C SER A 225 3.81 9.10 -15.06
N SER A 226 4.00 8.63 -13.83
CA SER A 226 3.45 7.37 -13.34
C SER A 226 3.09 7.51 -11.86
N GLY A 227 1.89 7.05 -11.48
CA GLY A 227 1.42 7.05 -10.10
C GLY A 227 1.77 5.76 -9.37
N PHE A 228 1.66 5.78 -8.05
CA PHE A 228 1.77 4.57 -7.23
C PHE A 228 0.62 3.62 -7.54
N THR A 229 0.92 2.34 -7.72
CA THR A 229 -0.09 1.30 -7.87
C THR A 229 0.47 -0.06 -7.49
N HIS A 230 -0.32 -0.87 -6.81
CA HIS A 230 0.04 -2.26 -6.56
C HIS A 230 -0.07 -3.13 -7.82
N ARG A 231 -0.85 -2.70 -8.83
CA ARG A 231 -1.14 -3.45 -10.06
C ARG A 231 -1.31 -2.50 -11.25
N ARG A 232 -0.21 -2.28 -11.99
CA ARG A 232 -0.18 -1.58 -13.28
C ARG A 232 -0.13 -2.59 -14.41
N TYR A 233 -1.03 -2.49 -15.37
CA TYR A 233 -0.91 -3.24 -16.62
C TYR A 233 0.22 -2.64 -17.47
N HIS A 234 1.17 -3.48 -17.88
CA HIS A 234 2.24 -3.10 -18.79
C HIS A 234 1.81 -3.37 -20.23
N PRO A 235 1.62 -2.35 -21.08
CA PRO A 235 1.02 -2.55 -22.41
C PRO A 235 1.92 -3.36 -23.34
N ILE A 236 3.24 -3.15 -23.28
CA ILE A 236 4.22 -3.82 -24.16
C ILE A 236 4.39 -5.30 -23.78
N HIS A 237 4.48 -5.58 -22.47
CA HIS A 237 4.72 -6.94 -21.96
C HIS A 237 3.43 -7.67 -21.55
N LYS A 238 2.27 -7.04 -21.81
CA LYS A 238 0.92 -7.54 -21.55
C LYS A 238 0.76 -8.23 -20.17
N ARG A 239 1.35 -7.64 -19.13
CA ARG A 239 1.39 -8.22 -17.76
C ARG A 239 1.19 -7.17 -16.67
N TYR A 240 0.67 -7.60 -15.52
CA TYR A 240 0.54 -6.73 -14.35
C TYR A 240 1.82 -6.70 -13.53
N ARG A 241 2.20 -5.51 -13.07
CA ARG A 241 3.31 -5.29 -12.13
C ARG A 241 3.05 -4.09 -11.23
N PRO A 242 3.61 -4.04 -10.01
CA PRO A 242 3.46 -2.86 -9.16
C PRO A 242 4.38 -1.72 -9.65
N HIS A 243 4.01 -0.50 -9.27
CA HIS A 243 4.89 0.66 -9.27
C HIS A 243 4.83 1.27 -7.86
N LEU A 244 5.88 1.06 -7.07
CA LEU A 244 5.90 1.32 -5.63
C LEU A 244 6.38 2.74 -5.25
N GLY A 245 6.18 3.70 -6.16
CA GLY A 245 6.50 5.10 -5.96
C GLY A 245 5.68 6.01 -6.89
N ILE A 246 6.11 7.27 -7.01
CA ILE A 246 5.57 8.25 -7.95
C ILE A 246 6.71 8.77 -8.81
N ASP A 247 6.51 8.80 -10.13
CA ASP A 247 7.49 9.32 -11.07
C ASP A 247 7.16 10.77 -11.42
N TYR A 248 7.98 11.69 -10.92
CA TYR A 248 7.89 13.11 -11.20
C TYR A 248 8.76 13.46 -12.40
N ALA A 249 8.12 13.69 -13.55
CA ALA A 249 8.83 14.12 -14.77
C ALA A 249 9.29 15.58 -14.63
N ALA A 250 10.57 15.82 -14.84
CA ALA A 250 11.20 17.14 -14.71
C ALA A 250 12.46 17.20 -15.58
N ARG A 251 12.96 18.40 -15.88
CA ARG A 251 14.21 18.56 -16.64
C ARG A 251 15.39 17.94 -15.85
N SER A 252 16.36 17.37 -16.57
CA SER A 252 17.62 16.94 -15.95
C SER A 252 18.25 18.15 -15.24
N GLY A 253 18.69 17.95 -14.00
CA GLY A 253 19.21 19.03 -13.15
C GLY A 253 18.20 19.76 -12.31
N SER A 254 16.89 19.53 -12.49
CA SER A 254 15.88 20.06 -11.57
C SER A 254 16.22 19.67 -10.13
N ARG A 255 16.09 20.62 -9.20
CA ARG A 255 16.39 20.38 -7.78
C ARG A 255 15.45 19.32 -7.21
N ILE A 256 16.02 18.38 -6.48
CA ILE A 256 15.32 17.44 -5.61
C ILE A 256 15.48 17.95 -4.18
N VAL A 257 14.36 18.11 -3.48
CA VAL A 257 14.34 18.55 -2.08
C VAL A 257 13.84 17.44 -1.15
N ALA A 258 14.34 17.44 0.09
CA ALA A 258 13.83 16.57 1.14
C ALA A 258 12.36 16.89 1.41
N SER A 259 11.50 15.89 1.23
CA SER A 259 10.05 16.04 1.38
C SER A 259 9.64 16.29 2.83
N SER A 260 10.43 15.85 3.80
CA SER A 260 10.25 16.17 5.20
C SER A 260 11.60 16.15 5.91
N LYS A 261 11.66 16.71 7.13
CA LYS A 261 12.88 16.64 7.94
C LYS A 261 13.23 15.19 8.30
N GLY A 262 14.51 14.86 8.38
CA GLY A 262 14.93 13.49 8.66
C GLY A 262 16.43 13.29 8.61
N LYS A 263 16.88 12.04 8.68
CA LYS A 263 18.28 11.63 8.58
C LYS A 263 18.50 10.83 7.30
N VAL A 264 19.51 11.17 6.53
CA VAL A 264 19.92 10.38 5.36
C VAL A 264 20.47 9.04 5.84
N VAL A 265 19.79 7.94 5.49
CA VAL A 265 20.18 6.57 5.88
C VAL A 265 20.84 5.81 4.74
N TYR A 266 20.67 6.27 3.51
CA TYR A 266 21.35 5.73 2.34
C TYR A 266 21.71 6.84 1.36
N LYS A 267 22.90 6.76 0.78
CA LYS A 267 23.38 7.54 -0.36
C LYS A 267 24.27 6.62 -1.17
N GLY A 268 23.95 6.41 -2.44
CA GLY A 268 24.76 5.55 -3.30
C GLY A 268 24.03 5.02 -4.51
N TRP A 269 24.65 4.07 -5.20
CA TRP A 269 24.06 3.38 -6.34
C TRP A 269 23.23 2.17 -5.90
N LYS A 270 21.93 2.16 -6.24
CA LYS A 270 20.98 1.13 -5.83
C LYS A 270 20.36 0.40 -7.03
N GLY A 271 21.17 -0.39 -7.74
CA GLY A 271 20.72 -1.23 -8.85
C GLY A 271 19.89 -0.47 -9.90
N GLY A 272 18.66 -0.91 -10.17
CA GLY A 272 17.76 -0.28 -11.13
C GLY A 272 17.44 1.20 -10.82
N TYR A 273 17.43 1.59 -9.54
CA TYR A 273 17.21 2.98 -9.13
C TYR A 273 18.37 3.92 -9.46
N GLY A 274 19.57 3.39 -9.75
CA GLY A 274 20.75 4.23 -9.99
C GLY A 274 21.16 5.02 -8.75
N ARG A 275 21.58 6.28 -8.93
CA ARG A 275 21.95 7.16 -7.80
C ARG A 275 20.71 7.45 -6.96
N THR A 276 20.80 7.11 -5.69
CA THR A 276 19.65 7.09 -4.78
C THR A 276 20.01 7.69 -3.43
N ILE A 277 19.07 8.44 -2.85
CA ILE A 277 19.07 8.84 -1.45
C ILE A 277 17.85 8.22 -0.76
N GLU A 278 18.04 7.71 0.46
CA GLU A 278 16.92 7.41 1.36
C GLU A 278 17.01 8.27 2.62
N VAL A 279 15.88 8.87 3.02
CA VAL A 279 15.78 9.69 4.23
C VAL A 279 14.80 9.03 5.19
N GLN A 280 15.28 8.72 6.40
CA GLN A 280 14.48 8.23 7.51
C GLN A 280 13.84 9.41 8.24
N HIS A 281 12.55 9.30 8.50
CA HIS A 281 11.74 10.28 9.23
C HIS A 281 11.18 9.67 10.52
N ALA A 282 10.48 10.50 11.31
CA ALA A 282 9.75 10.05 12.48
C ALA A 282 8.66 9.02 12.14
N ASN A 283 8.14 8.31 13.15
CA ASN A 283 7.02 7.36 13.02
C ASN A 283 7.29 6.17 12.07
N GLY A 284 8.56 5.82 11.86
CA GLY A 284 8.96 4.73 10.97
C GLY A 284 8.70 5.01 9.48
N LEU A 285 8.57 6.28 9.11
CA LEU A 285 8.41 6.72 7.72
C LEU A 285 9.77 6.89 7.06
N LYS A 286 9.90 6.50 5.79
CA LYS A 286 11.13 6.68 5.00
C LYS A 286 10.76 7.14 3.59
N THR A 287 11.55 8.04 3.01
CA THR A 287 11.42 8.42 1.60
C THR A 287 12.62 7.95 0.80
N LEU A 288 12.39 7.63 -0.47
CA LEU A 288 13.42 7.23 -1.44
C LEU A 288 13.38 8.19 -2.63
N TYR A 289 14.57 8.62 -3.07
CA TYR A 289 14.80 9.54 -4.17
C TYR A 289 15.75 8.89 -5.16
N ALA A 290 15.26 8.43 -6.31
CA ALA A 290 16.05 7.66 -7.27
C ALA A 290 16.22 8.37 -8.64
N HIS A 291 17.00 7.74 -9.51
CA HIS A 291 17.37 8.23 -10.85
C HIS A 291 18.10 9.58 -10.83
N MET A 292 18.76 9.93 -9.73
CA MET A 292 19.41 11.23 -9.55
C MET A 292 20.61 11.39 -10.51
N ARG A 293 20.86 12.59 -11.04
CA ARG A 293 22.12 12.86 -11.79
C ARG A 293 23.29 13.10 -10.85
N GLY A 294 23.03 13.69 -9.68
CA GLY A 294 24.03 14.03 -8.67
C GLY A 294 23.39 14.32 -7.32
N TYR A 295 24.22 14.32 -6.28
CA TYR A 295 23.81 14.58 -4.90
C TYR A 295 24.00 16.07 -4.55
N GLY A 296 23.25 16.56 -3.57
CA GLY A 296 23.42 17.92 -3.06
C GLY A 296 24.73 18.07 -2.27
N ARG A 297 25.26 19.29 -2.21
CA ARG A 297 26.45 19.61 -1.41
C ARG A 297 26.21 19.28 0.07
N GLY A 298 27.19 18.64 0.71
CA GLY A 298 27.11 18.26 2.13
C GLY A 298 26.15 17.11 2.46
N ILE A 299 25.50 16.52 1.44
CA ILE A 299 24.57 15.40 1.65
C ILE A 299 25.34 14.10 1.66
N ASN A 300 25.42 13.46 2.83
CA ASN A 300 26.06 12.17 3.05
C ASN A 300 25.16 11.26 3.90
N ARG A 301 25.48 9.96 3.96
CA ARG A 301 24.84 9.08 4.94
C ARG A 301 25.15 9.61 6.35
N GLY A 302 24.12 9.73 7.18
CA GLY A 302 24.21 10.34 8.50
C GLY A 302 23.76 11.80 8.57
N THR A 303 23.78 12.53 7.44
CA THR A 303 23.37 13.94 7.39
C THR A 303 21.91 14.11 7.80
N TYR A 304 21.64 15.05 8.71
CA TYR A 304 20.29 15.51 8.99
C TYR A 304 19.86 16.56 7.95
N VAL A 305 18.66 16.40 7.41
CA VAL A 305 18.09 17.29 6.40
C VAL A 305 16.82 17.96 6.92
N LYS A 306 16.64 19.24 6.60
CA LYS A 306 15.40 19.98 6.83
C LYS A 306 14.43 19.76 5.67
N GLN A 307 13.13 19.89 5.94
CA GLN A 307 12.13 19.90 4.86
C GLN A 307 12.43 21.03 3.86
N GLY A 308 12.43 20.73 2.57
CA GLY A 308 12.74 21.70 1.51
C GLY A 308 14.22 21.88 1.20
N GLN A 309 15.12 21.32 2.01
CA GLN A 309 16.56 21.33 1.72
C GLN A 309 16.86 20.55 0.45
N THR A 310 17.67 21.12 -0.45
CA THR A 310 18.14 20.41 -1.65
C THR A 310 19.00 19.22 -1.27
N ILE A 311 18.62 18.04 -1.73
CA ILE A 311 19.34 16.79 -1.49
C ILE A 311 20.02 16.24 -2.76
N GLY A 312 19.72 16.82 -3.92
CA GLY A 312 20.40 16.54 -5.18
C GLY A 312 19.57 16.97 -6.37
N TYR A 313 19.78 16.30 -7.51
CA TYR A 313 19.28 16.78 -8.80
C TYR A 313 18.71 15.65 -9.65
N VAL A 314 17.59 15.92 -10.33
CA VAL A 314 16.92 15.00 -11.24
C VAL A 314 17.87 14.56 -12.35
N GLY A 315 17.82 13.28 -12.71
CA GLY A 315 18.63 12.71 -13.77
C GLY A 315 17.91 11.56 -14.47
N THR A 316 18.73 10.68 -15.04
CA THR A 316 18.30 9.45 -15.71
C THR A 316 19.21 8.26 -15.35
N SER A 317 19.86 8.32 -14.17
CA SER A 317 20.79 7.26 -13.76
C SER A 317 20.07 5.95 -13.40
N GLY A 318 20.81 4.85 -13.41
CA GLY A 318 20.24 3.52 -13.27
C GLY A 318 19.51 3.12 -14.54
N LYS A 319 18.37 2.44 -14.40
CA LYS A 319 17.50 2.17 -15.53
C LYS A 319 16.49 3.33 -15.58
N SER A 320 16.87 4.35 -16.37
CA SER A 320 16.15 5.54 -16.86
C SER A 320 15.48 5.35 -18.24
N THR A 321 14.29 5.88 -18.56
CA THR A 321 13.87 6.11 -19.99
C THR A 321 13.94 7.58 -20.37
N GLY A 322 13.99 8.46 -19.37
CA GLY A 322 14.06 9.90 -19.57
C GLY A 322 14.08 10.61 -18.21
N PRO A 323 14.44 11.90 -18.17
CA PRO A 323 14.62 12.62 -16.92
C PRO A 323 13.37 12.64 -16.02
N HIS A 324 13.47 11.99 -14.87
CA HIS A 324 12.44 12.01 -13.82
C HIS A 324 13.04 11.66 -12.46
N LEU A 325 12.29 11.99 -11.40
CA LEU A 325 12.54 11.46 -10.05
C LEU A 325 11.55 10.34 -9.78
N HIS A 326 12.04 9.13 -9.50
CA HIS A 326 11.24 8.14 -8.81
C HIS A 326 11.24 8.45 -7.30
N PHE A 327 10.04 8.65 -6.74
CA PHE A 327 9.84 8.99 -5.34
C PHE A 327 9.05 7.90 -4.62
N GLY A 328 9.71 7.16 -3.73
CA GLY A 328 9.10 6.17 -2.86
C GLY A 328 8.76 6.73 -1.48
N LEU A 329 7.66 6.27 -0.88
CA LEU A 329 7.34 6.51 0.52
C LEU A 329 7.05 5.17 1.20
N TYR A 330 7.65 4.96 2.35
CA TYR A 330 7.57 3.70 3.08
C TYR A 330 7.16 3.94 4.53
N LYS A 331 6.38 3.03 5.10
CA LYS A 331 6.03 3.00 6.52
C LYS A 331 6.37 1.64 7.09
N LYS A 332 7.28 1.59 8.06
CA LYS A 332 7.80 0.34 8.66
C LYS A 332 8.25 -0.65 7.57
N GLY A 333 9.03 -0.15 6.63
CA GLY A 333 9.50 -0.90 5.46
C GLY A 333 8.53 -0.95 4.29
N ARG A 334 7.19 -0.97 4.50
CA ARG A 334 6.21 -1.17 3.42
C ARG A 334 5.99 0.08 2.57
N ALA A 335 6.06 -0.08 1.25
CA ALA A 335 5.74 1.00 0.32
C ALA A 335 4.26 1.40 0.43
N ILE A 336 4.00 2.70 0.54
CA ILE A 336 2.67 3.30 0.68
C ILE A 336 2.52 4.40 -0.36
N ASN A 337 1.30 4.60 -0.87
CA ASN A 337 1.04 5.59 -1.91
C ASN A 337 1.43 7.01 -1.44
N PRO A 338 2.48 7.63 -1.99
CA PRO A 338 2.92 8.94 -1.53
C PRO A 338 1.89 10.05 -1.82
N SER A 339 0.99 9.86 -2.79
CA SER A 339 -0.01 10.87 -3.16
C SER A 339 -1.03 11.14 -2.05
N ARG A 340 -1.21 10.19 -1.12
CA ARG A 340 -1.99 10.41 0.09
C ARG A 340 -1.28 11.42 1.00
N TYR A 341 0.04 11.30 1.16
CA TYR A 341 0.85 11.97 2.20
C TYR A 341 1.51 13.28 1.77
N VAL A 342 1.77 13.43 0.47
CA VAL A 342 2.45 14.61 -0.09
C VAL A 342 1.44 15.74 -0.27
N ARG A 343 1.69 16.86 0.41
CA ARG A 343 0.93 18.10 0.29
C ARG A 343 1.08 18.64 -1.14
N LYS A 344 -0.06 18.76 -1.84
CA LYS A 344 -0.20 19.69 -2.96
C LYS A 344 -0.45 21.09 -2.38
N PRO A 345 0.04 22.18 -3.00
CA PRO A 345 -0.37 23.54 -2.64
C PRO A 345 -1.89 23.57 -2.45
N SER A 346 -2.35 24.25 -1.40
CA SER A 346 -3.71 24.17 -0.86
C SER A 346 -4.76 24.34 -1.94
N ALA A 347 -5.26 23.23 -2.48
CA ALA A 347 -6.51 23.25 -3.21
C ALA A 347 -7.62 23.62 -2.22
N LYS A 348 -8.51 24.54 -2.64
CA LYS A 348 -9.79 24.81 -1.94
C LYS A 348 -10.46 23.46 -1.62
N VAL A 349 -11.27 23.41 -0.55
CA VAL A 349 -12.04 22.21 -0.23
C VAL A 349 -12.82 21.80 -1.49
N VAL A 350 -12.43 20.70 -2.12
CA VAL A 350 -13.03 20.28 -3.38
C VAL A 350 -14.24 19.41 -3.05
N ARG A 351 -15.44 19.94 -3.31
CA ARG A 351 -16.63 19.11 -3.42
C ARG A 351 -16.59 18.40 -4.77
N ILE A 352 -16.60 17.07 -4.76
CA ILE A 352 -16.59 16.30 -6.01
C ILE A 352 -17.91 16.45 -6.75
N LYS A 353 -17.86 16.49 -8.08
CA LYS A 353 -19.02 16.64 -8.98
C LYS A 353 -19.03 15.52 -10.03
N GLY A 354 -20.12 15.45 -10.82
CA GLY A 354 -20.24 14.57 -11.99
C GLY A 354 -20.07 13.07 -11.67
N LYS A 355 -19.34 12.35 -12.53
CA LYS A 355 -19.13 10.89 -12.42
C LYS A 355 -18.57 10.47 -11.06
N ALA A 356 -17.65 11.25 -10.48
CA ALA A 356 -17.08 10.96 -9.16
C ALA A 356 -18.12 11.07 -8.04
N TYR A 357 -18.98 12.08 -8.08
CA TYR A 357 -20.08 12.23 -7.12
C TYR A 357 -21.12 11.12 -7.26
N ASN A 358 -21.44 10.70 -8.49
CA ASN A 358 -22.35 9.56 -8.72
C ASN A 358 -21.80 8.25 -8.14
N LYS A 359 -20.49 8.01 -8.25
CA LYS A 359 -19.81 6.88 -7.59
C LYS A 359 -19.95 6.97 -6.07
N LEU A 360 -19.75 8.15 -5.48
CA LEU A 360 -19.96 8.37 -4.04
C LEU A 360 -21.42 8.10 -3.63
N ARG A 361 -22.42 8.59 -4.38
CA ARG A 361 -23.84 8.34 -4.07
C ARG A 361 -24.16 6.84 -4.00
N LYS A 362 -23.55 6.02 -4.86
CA LYS A 362 -23.69 4.56 -4.80
C LYS A 362 -23.13 3.99 -3.49
N LEU A 363 -21.95 4.44 -3.04
CA LEU A 363 -21.39 4.04 -1.74
C LEU A 363 -22.28 4.49 -0.57
N VAL A 364 -22.76 5.74 -0.59
CA VAL A 364 -23.67 6.27 0.44
C VAL A 364 -24.93 5.42 0.52
N ARG A 365 -25.56 5.09 -0.63
CA ARG A 365 -26.75 4.23 -0.69
C ARG A 365 -26.47 2.82 -0.15
N TYR A 366 -25.30 2.28 -0.42
CA TYR A 366 -24.90 0.94 0.04
C TYR A 366 -24.71 0.86 1.57
N TYR A 367 -23.96 1.80 2.16
CA TYR A 367 -23.63 1.74 3.59
C TYR A 367 -24.68 2.39 4.50
N ARG A 368 -25.53 3.32 4.02
CA ARG A 368 -26.54 4.01 4.84
C ARG A 368 -27.48 3.03 5.58
N PRO A 369 -28.06 2.00 4.93
CA PRO A 369 -28.87 0.99 5.61
C PRO A 369 -28.08 0.20 6.66
N GLN A 370 -26.86 -0.21 6.32
CA GLN A 370 -25.98 -0.96 7.23
C GLN A 370 -25.66 -0.16 8.50
N PHE A 371 -25.38 1.15 8.38
CA PHE A 371 -25.21 2.02 9.55
C PHE A 371 -26.46 2.03 10.44
N LYS A 372 -27.66 2.11 9.86
CA LYS A 372 -28.92 2.10 10.64
C LYS A 372 -29.10 0.78 11.37
N GLU A 373 -28.89 -0.34 10.67
CA GLU A 373 -29.01 -1.69 11.21
C GLU A 373 -28.01 -1.94 12.34
N THR A 374 -26.72 -1.66 12.12
CA THR A 374 -25.68 -1.78 13.16
C THR A 374 -25.96 -0.86 14.35
N LYS A 375 -26.55 0.32 14.13
CA LYS A 375 -26.96 1.24 15.21
C LYS A 375 -28.12 0.66 16.05
N ALA A 376 -29.07 -0.04 15.40
CA ALA A 376 -30.27 -0.59 16.04
C ALA A 376 -29.98 -1.80 16.95
N ARG A 377 -28.95 -2.61 16.64
CA ARG A 377 -28.55 -3.79 17.43
C ARG A 377 -28.07 -3.48 18.87
N ASN A 378 -27.99 -2.20 19.25
CA ASN A 378 -27.82 -1.63 20.60
C ASN A 378 -26.85 -2.32 21.59
N SER A 379 -25.84 -3.06 21.14
CA SER A 379 -24.82 -3.64 22.01
C SER A 379 -23.61 -2.71 22.19
N ASN A 380 -22.87 -2.93 23.28
CA ASN A 380 -21.74 -2.07 23.66
C ASN A 380 -20.55 -2.19 22.70
N ILE A 381 -20.28 -3.39 22.18
CA ILE A 381 -19.33 -3.68 21.11
C ILE A 381 -19.94 -4.77 20.22
N ILE A 382 -20.05 -4.51 18.92
CA ILE A 382 -20.33 -5.54 17.90
C ILE A 382 -19.06 -5.67 17.08
N LYS A 383 -18.49 -6.86 16.96
CA LYS A 383 -17.51 -7.17 15.93
C LYS A 383 -18.03 -8.34 15.10
N GLU A 384 -18.41 -8.04 13.87
CA GLU A 384 -18.84 -9.04 12.91
C GLU A 384 -17.77 -9.20 11.85
N GLU A 385 -17.51 -10.44 11.45
CA GLU A 385 -16.56 -10.77 10.40
C GLU A 385 -17.25 -11.65 9.36
N SER A 386 -17.13 -11.27 8.10
CA SER A 386 -17.51 -12.14 6.98
C SER A 386 -16.27 -12.43 6.14
N LYS A 387 -15.96 -13.73 6.00
CA LYS A 387 -14.84 -14.18 5.16
C LYS A 387 -15.29 -14.20 3.71
N LYS A 388 -14.56 -13.50 2.83
CA LYS A 388 -14.70 -13.65 1.37
C LYS A 388 -13.43 -14.30 0.81
N CYS A 389 -13.56 -15.54 0.32
CA CYS A 389 -12.52 -16.18 -0.49
C CYS A 389 -12.52 -15.56 -1.90
N LEU A 390 -11.33 -15.34 -2.48
CA LEU A 390 -11.12 -14.50 -3.67
C LEU A 390 -11.89 -14.99 -4.92
N ASN A 391 -12.28 -16.26 -4.99
CA ASN A 391 -13.10 -16.78 -6.09
C ASN A 391 -14.55 -16.26 -6.08
N CYS A 392 -15.00 -15.59 -5.01
CA CYS A 392 -16.35 -15.05 -4.86
C CYS A 392 -16.46 -13.52 -5.13
N LEU A 393 -15.40 -12.85 -5.58
CA LEU A 393 -15.35 -11.37 -5.75
C LEU A 393 -16.26 -10.78 -6.85
N LYS A 394 -17.15 -11.56 -7.48
CA LYS A 394 -18.08 -11.05 -8.50
C LYS A 394 -19.21 -10.14 -7.96
N LYS A 395 -19.36 -9.96 -6.63
CA LYS A 395 -20.50 -9.24 -6.02
C LYS A 395 -20.21 -7.86 -5.38
N LEU A 396 -18.97 -7.38 -5.37
CA LEU A 396 -18.70 -5.97 -5.02
C LEU A 396 -18.75 -5.12 -6.29
N PRO A 397 -19.29 -3.89 -6.28
CA PRO A 397 -19.17 -2.99 -7.42
C PRO A 397 -17.68 -2.84 -7.73
N LYS A 398 -17.26 -3.34 -8.90
CA LYS A 398 -15.87 -3.27 -9.36
C LYS A 398 -15.40 -1.83 -9.22
N ARG A 399 -14.31 -1.63 -8.48
CA ARG A 399 -13.61 -0.34 -8.40
C ARG A 399 -13.01 -0.06 -9.78
N THR A 400 -13.78 0.57 -10.66
CA THR A 400 -13.29 1.21 -11.90
C THR A 400 -13.13 2.70 -11.69
#